data_AF-A0A950WMV8-F1
#
_entry.id   AF-A0A950WMV8-F1
#
_cell.length_a   1.000
_cell.length_b   1.000
_cell.length_c   1.000
_cell.angle_alpha   90.00
_cell.angle_beta   90.00
_cell.angle_gamma   90.00
#
_symmetry.space_group_name_H-M   'P 1'
#
loop_
_entity.id
_entity.type
_entity.pdbx_description
1 polymer ?
#
loop_
_entity_poly.entity_id
_entity_poly.type
_entity_poly.pdbx_seq_one_letter_code
_entity_poly.pdbx_strand_id
1 'polypeptide(L)'
;MHAADDLFASYARSFEAHREAEMSLAEYLEACRDNPMMYATATERLLAAIGEPEMVDTSKDARLGRIFMNRTIRVYPAFDEFYGMEETIERIVGFLRHAAQGLEERKQIMYLLGPVGGGKSSLAERLKALMETHPIHVLKAGDQVSPV
;
A
#
# COMPACT_ATOMS: atom_id res chain seq x y z
N MET A 1 -21.54 -25.20 -17.66
CA MET A 1 -20.83 -26.07 -16.71
C MET A 1 -19.53 -25.45 -16.17
N HIS A 2 -19.21 -24.18 -16.45
CA HIS A 2 -17.91 -23.55 -16.13
C HIS A 2 -17.90 -22.61 -14.91
N ALA A 3 -19.05 -22.26 -14.33
CA ALA A 3 -19.12 -21.28 -13.24
C ALA A 3 -18.77 -21.86 -11.85
N ALA A 4 -19.05 -23.14 -11.63
CA ALA A 4 -18.76 -23.79 -10.35
C ALA A 4 -17.26 -24.07 -10.17
N ASP A 5 -16.59 -24.59 -11.20
CA ASP A 5 -15.14 -24.85 -11.17
C ASP A 5 -14.33 -23.55 -10.98
N ASP A 6 -14.77 -22.44 -11.58
CA ASP A 6 -14.11 -21.14 -11.43
C ASP A 6 -14.32 -20.55 -10.01
N LEU A 7 -15.48 -20.77 -9.40
CA LEU A 7 -15.76 -20.41 -8.00
C LEU A 7 -14.89 -21.22 -7.02
N PHE A 8 -14.77 -22.54 -7.22
CA PHE A 8 -13.91 -23.37 -6.37
C PHE A 8 -12.43 -23.05 -6.57
N ALA A 9 -11.99 -22.75 -7.80
CA ALA A 9 -10.62 -22.31 -8.08
C ALA A 9 -10.32 -20.92 -7.51
N SER A 10 -11.30 -20.01 -7.51
CA SER A 10 -11.23 -18.71 -6.85
C SER A 10 -11.09 -18.86 -5.34
N TYR A 11 -11.94 -19.70 -4.73
CA TYR A 11 -11.92 -19.96 -3.30
C TYR A 11 -10.63 -20.64 -2.85
N ALA A 12 -10.14 -21.64 -3.59
CA ALA A 12 -8.89 -22.33 -3.31
C ALA A 12 -7.68 -21.37 -3.39
N ARG A 13 -7.63 -20.48 -4.40
CA ARG A 13 -6.58 -19.46 -4.52
C ARG A 13 -6.61 -18.44 -3.38
N SER A 14 -7.81 -18.00 -2.99
CA SER A 14 -7.96 -17.11 -1.83
C SER A 14 -7.51 -17.80 -0.54
N PHE A 15 -7.89 -19.07 -0.36
CA PHE A 15 -7.51 -19.86 0.81
C PHE A 15 -6.00 -20.15 0.89
N GLU A 16 -5.36 -20.41 -0.25
CA GLU A 16 -3.90 -20.56 -0.33
C GLU A 16 -3.16 -19.24 -0.10
N ALA A 17 -3.69 -18.12 -0.59
CA ALA A 17 -3.11 -16.79 -0.36
C ALA A 17 -3.15 -16.37 1.12
N HIS A 18 -4.12 -16.86 1.89
CA HIS A 18 -4.26 -16.63 3.33
C HIS A 18 -3.68 -17.77 4.18
N ARG A 19 -3.00 -18.76 3.56
CA ARG A 19 -2.46 -19.88 4.31
C ARG A 19 -1.25 -19.41 5.10
N GLU A 20 -1.42 -19.34 6.41
CA GLU A 20 -0.33 -19.08 7.35
C GLU A 20 0.80 -20.09 7.09
N ALA A 21 1.96 -19.57 6.69
CA ALA A 21 3.15 -20.36 6.46
C ALA A 21 4.03 -20.26 7.69
N GLU A 22 4.30 -21.40 8.31
CA GLU A 22 5.24 -21.48 9.42
C GLU A 22 6.66 -21.62 8.89
N MET A 23 7.58 -20.91 9.54
CA MET A 23 9.02 -21.05 9.33
C MET A 23 9.74 -20.99 10.67
N SER A 24 10.90 -21.62 10.74
CA SER A 24 11.78 -21.50 11.90
C SER A 24 12.38 -20.09 12.00
N LEU A 25 12.81 -19.71 13.20
CA LEU A 25 13.53 -18.45 13.40
C LEU A 25 14.82 -18.40 12.56
N ALA A 26 15.49 -19.54 12.37
CA ALA A 26 16.71 -19.60 11.56
C ALA A 26 16.43 -19.28 10.08
N GLU A 27 15.37 -19.88 9.51
CA GLU A 27 14.94 -19.59 8.12
C GLU A 27 14.52 -18.13 7.96
N TYR A 28 13.79 -17.58 8.95
CA TYR A 28 13.43 -16.15 8.94
C TYR A 28 14.67 -15.25 8.93
N LEU A 29 15.66 -15.53 9.77
CA LEU A 29 16.89 -14.75 9.85
C LEU A 29 17.76 -14.88 8.58
N GLU A 30 17.76 -16.05 7.95
CA GLU A 30 18.42 -16.26 6.67
C GLU A 30 17.72 -15.47 5.56
N ALA A 31 16.38 -15.53 5.50
CA ALA A 31 15.59 -14.74 4.54
C ALA A 31 15.74 -13.22 4.75
N CYS A 32 15.90 -12.75 5.99
CA CYS A 32 16.18 -11.34 6.29
C CYS A 32 17.47 -10.81 5.63
N ARG A 33 18.43 -11.69 5.35
CA ARG A 33 19.69 -11.31 4.68
C ARG A 33 19.45 -10.81 3.27
N ASP A 34 18.57 -11.49 2.54
CA ASP A 34 18.38 -11.29 1.10
C ASP A 34 17.14 -10.44 0.80
N ASN A 35 16.18 -10.39 1.73
CA ASN A 35 14.92 -9.70 1.54
C ASN A 35 14.59 -8.73 2.69
N PRO A 36 14.81 -7.41 2.49
CA PRO A 36 14.43 -6.38 3.46
C PRO A 36 12.93 -6.37 3.82
N MET A 37 12.07 -6.86 2.93
CA MET A 37 10.63 -6.96 3.20
C MET A 37 10.28 -7.97 4.28
N MET A 38 11.20 -8.85 4.70
CA MET A 38 10.97 -9.73 5.84
C MET A 38 10.76 -8.92 7.13
N TYR A 39 11.57 -7.89 7.36
CA TYR A 39 11.54 -7.06 8.57
C TYR A 39 11.03 -5.63 8.35
N ALA A 40 10.49 -5.34 7.16
CA ALA A 40 9.94 -4.03 6.84
C ALA A 40 8.78 -3.63 7.77
N THR A 41 8.77 -2.36 8.15
CA THR A 41 7.70 -1.68 8.89
C THR A 41 6.43 -1.53 8.05
N ALA A 42 5.31 -1.22 8.71
CA ALA A 42 4.03 -1.02 8.02
C ALA A 42 4.09 0.09 6.95
N THR A 43 4.84 1.17 7.21
CA THR A 43 4.97 2.29 6.27
C THR A 43 5.86 1.93 5.08
N GLU A 44 6.95 1.18 5.29
CA GLU A 44 7.78 0.65 4.21
C GLU A 44 6.99 -0.31 3.32
N ARG A 45 6.18 -1.21 3.91
CA ARG A 45 5.31 -2.13 3.15
C ARG A 45 4.28 -1.39 2.31
N LEU A 46 3.66 -0.36 2.88
CA LEU A 46 2.66 0.44 2.19
C LEU A 46 3.28 1.26 1.05
N LEU A 47 4.48 1.81 1.22
CA LEU A 47 5.21 2.48 0.14
C LEU A 47 5.57 1.52 -0.99
N ALA A 48 6.06 0.32 -0.65
CA ALA A 48 6.33 -0.71 -1.64
C ALA A 48 5.07 -1.09 -2.43
N ALA A 49 3.91 -1.14 -1.76
CA ALA A 49 2.62 -1.44 -2.40
C ALA A 49 2.11 -0.28 -3.28
N ILE A 50 2.32 0.97 -2.86
CA ILE A 50 1.98 2.16 -3.67
C ILE A 50 2.85 2.24 -4.93
N GLY A 51 4.12 1.88 -4.83
CA GLY A 51 5.08 1.90 -5.92
C GLY A 51 5.60 3.30 -6.26
N GLU A 52 6.27 3.38 -7.40
CA GLU A 52 6.91 4.61 -7.87
C GLU A 52 5.95 5.49 -8.69
N PRO A 53 6.10 6.83 -8.62
CA PRO A 53 5.28 7.74 -9.40
C PRO A 53 5.73 7.84 -10.85
N GLU A 54 4.76 8.07 -11.73
CA GLU A 54 4.97 8.56 -13.08
C GLU A 54 5.02 10.10 -13.07
N MET A 55 6.04 10.66 -13.72
CA MET A 55 6.19 12.11 -13.86
C MET A 55 5.40 12.58 -15.08
N VAL A 56 4.29 13.29 -14.84
CA VAL A 56 3.41 13.78 -15.90
C VAL A 56 3.64 15.27 -16.14
N ASP A 57 4.16 15.60 -17.33
CA ASP A 57 4.27 16.99 -17.80
C ASP A 57 2.92 17.46 -18.34
N THR A 58 2.21 18.24 -17.52
CA THR A 58 0.84 18.69 -17.83
C THR A 58 0.79 19.75 -18.93
N SER A 59 1.92 20.37 -19.29
CA SER A 59 1.97 21.36 -20.38
C SER A 59 1.69 20.75 -21.76
N LYS A 60 1.89 19.42 -21.89
CA LYS A 60 1.66 18.66 -23.12
C LYS A 60 0.20 18.35 -23.40
N ASP A 61 -0.69 18.58 -22.43
CA ASP A 61 -2.13 18.35 -22.54
C ASP A 61 -2.89 19.63 -22.16
N ALA A 62 -3.69 20.17 -23.08
CA ALA A 62 -4.39 21.44 -22.88
C ALA A 62 -5.43 21.41 -21.74
N ARG A 63 -5.96 20.25 -21.37
CA ARG A 63 -6.87 20.08 -20.22
C ARG A 63 -6.06 20.01 -18.93
N LEU A 64 -5.04 19.16 -18.86
CA LEU A 64 -4.20 19.03 -17.67
C LEU A 64 -3.43 20.31 -17.36
N GLY A 65 -2.91 21.00 -18.38
CA GLY A 65 -2.21 22.27 -18.24
C GLY A 65 -3.07 23.37 -17.61
N ARG A 66 -4.39 23.38 -17.86
CA ARG A 66 -5.33 24.30 -17.20
C ARG A 66 -5.62 23.93 -15.76
N ILE A 67 -5.68 22.64 -15.44
CA ILE A 67 -5.98 22.14 -14.08
C ILE A 67 -4.76 22.31 -13.17
N PHE A 68 -3.58 21.94 -13.64
CA PHE A 68 -2.33 21.89 -12.87
C PHE A 68 -1.37 23.04 -13.19
N MET A 69 -1.81 24.05 -13.95
CA MET A 69 -1.05 25.24 -14.30
C MET A 69 0.30 24.92 -14.96
N ASN A 70 0.29 23.98 -15.92
CA ASN A 70 1.46 23.48 -16.64
C ASN A 70 2.60 22.93 -15.75
N ARG A 71 2.32 22.56 -14.49
CA ARG A 71 3.30 21.95 -13.59
C ARG A 71 3.51 20.48 -13.95
N THR A 72 4.72 19.98 -13.75
CA THR A 72 4.94 18.53 -13.69
C THR A 72 4.41 18.00 -12.36
N ILE A 73 3.61 16.94 -12.43
CA ILE A 73 3.01 16.29 -11.26
C ILE A 73 3.48 14.83 -11.15
N ARG A 74 3.38 14.27 -9.93
CA ARG A 74 3.58 12.85 -9.67
C ARG A 74 2.23 12.15 -9.65
N VAL A 75 2.06 11.17 -10.52
CA VAL A 75 0.86 10.31 -10.55
C VAL A 75 1.26 8.91 -10.13
N TYR A 76 0.54 8.32 -9.18
CA TYR A 76 0.82 6.98 -8.68
C TYR A 76 -0.20 6.01 -9.28
N PRO A 77 0.21 5.00 -10.06
CA PRO A 77 -0.70 4.03 -10.67
C PRO A 77 -1.59 3.30 -9.66
N ALA A 78 -1.10 3.14 -8.43
CA ALA A 78 -1.89 2.60 -7.32
C ALA A 78 -3.12 3.46 -6.96
N PHE A 79 -3.29 4.66 -7.51
CA PHE A 79 -4.44 5.54 -7.27
C PHE A 79 -5.08 6.04 -8.59
N ASP A 80 -5.02 5.26 -9.65
CA ASP A 80 -5.57 5.58 -10.99
C ASP A 80 -7.08 5.91 -11.02
N GLU A 81 -7.85 5.39 -10.05
CA GLU A 81 -9.27 5.70 -9.88
C GLU A 81 -9.54 7.07 -9.21
N PHE A 82 -8.51 7.76 -8.71
CA PHE A 82 -8.65 8.99 -7.93
C PHE A 82 -8.28 10.25 -8.74
N TYR A 83 -9.28 10.85 -9.38
CA TYR A 83 -9.11 12.05 -10.19
C TYR A 83 -9.17 13.34 -9.38
N GLY A 84 -8.23 14.26 -9.62
CA GLY A 84 -8.21 15.56 -8.93
C GLY A 84 -7.70 15.51 -7.50
N MET A 85 -7.16 14.37 -7.06
CA MET A 85 -6.59 14.16 -5.73
C MET A 85 -5.06 13.99 -5.76
N GLU A 86 -4.41 14.26 -6.89
CA GLU A 86 -2.99 13.98 -7.15
C GLU A 86 -2.09 14.64 -6.11
N GLU A 87 -2.33 15.92 -5.78
CA GLU A 87 -1.59 16.63 -4.73
C GLU A 87 -1.85 16.05 -3.33
N THR A 88 -3.08 15.59 -3.06
CA THR A 88 -3.42 14.96 -1.77
C THR A 88 -2.72 13.62 -1.63
N ILE A 89 -2.72 12.80 -2.70
CA ILE A 89 -2.01 11.53 -2.76
C ILE A 89 -0.50 11.77 -2.59
N GLU A 90 0.06 12.76 -3.27
CA GLU A 90 1.48 13.11 -3.13
C GLU A 90 1.85 13.47 -1.68
N ARG A 91 0.97 14.19 -0.96
CA ARG A 91 1.15 14.49 0.47
C ARG A 91 1.07 13.24 1.35
N ILE A 92 0.14 12.32 1.07
CA ILE A 92 0.03 11.04 1.78
C ILE A 92 1.31 10.21 1.57
N VAL A 93 1.76 10.07 0.32
CA VAL A 93 2.99 9.33 0.00
C VAL A 93 4.21 10.00 0.63
N GLY A 94 4.27 11.34 0.64
CA GLY A 94 5.31 12.09 1.33
C GLY A 94 5.37 11.81 2.83
N PHE A 95 4.20 11.83 3.50
CA PHE A 95 4.09 11.47 4.92
C PHE A 95 4.59 10.05 5.19
N LEU A 96 4.16 9.09 4.38
CA LEU A 96 4.60 7.69 4.50
C LEU A 96 6.11 7.54 4.26
N ARG A 97 6.66 8.25 3.28
CA ARG A 97 8.10 8.25 2.96
C ARG A 97 8.93 8.74 4.14
N HIS A 98 8.51 9.84 4.78
CA HIS A 98 9.18 10.34 5.98
C HIS A 98 9.04 9.38 7.16
N ALA A 99 7.86 8.79 7.36
CA ALA A 99 7.63 7.82 8.42
C ALA A 99 8.50 6.54 8.25
N ALA A 100 8.62 6.03 7.02
CA ALA A 100 9.50 4.91 6.68
C ALA A 100 10.99 5.21 6.92
N GLN A 101 11.41 6.48 6.76
CA GLN A 101 12.77 6.93 7.08
C GLN A 101 13.03 7.10 8.58
N GLY A 102 12.04 6.82 9.43
CA GLY A 102 12.18 6.96 10.88
C GLY A 102 12.05 8.40 11.39
N LEU A 103 11.55 9.33 10.57
CA LEU A 103 11.31 10.72 10.94
C LEU A 103 10.11 10.86 11.89
N GLU A 104 9.75 12.10 12.25
CA GLU A 104 8.75 12.39 13.28
C GLU A 104 7.35 11.86 12.92
N GLU A 105 7.03 11.81 11.63
CA GLU A 105 5.79 11.28 11.07
C GLU A 105 5.48 9.85 11.53
N ARG A 106 6.51 9.04 11.87
CA ARG A 106 6.32 7.66 12.37
C ARG A 106 5.54 7.60 13.69
N LYS A 107 5.50 8.70 14.45
CA LYS A 107 4.79 8.81 15.73
C LYS A 107 3.46 9.54 15.61
N GLN A 108 3.10 9.98 14.40
CA GLN A 108 1.93 10.81 14.16
C GLN A 108 0.77 9.97 13.61
N ILE A 109 -0.45 10.46 13.85
CA ILE A 109 -1.66 9.88 13.28
C ILE A 109 -2.04 10.70 12.05
N MET A 110 -2.14 10.05 10.88
CA MET A 110 -2.61 10.69 9.66
C MET A 110 -4.14 10.89 9.74
N TYR A 111 -4.57 12.15 9.70
CA TYR A 111 -5.99 12.51 9.75
C TYR A 111 -6.46 13.11 8.42
N LEU A 112 -7.41 12.46 7.76
CA LEU A 112 -8.01 12.93 6.51
C LEU A 112 -9.18 13.86 6.82
N LEU A 113 -8.98 15.18 6.67
CA LEU A 113 -10.00 16.20 6.89
C LEU A 113 -10.55 16.74 5.56
N GLY A 114 -11.87 16.89 5.45
CA GLY A 114 -12.50 17.49 4.27
C GLY A 114 -14.03 17.32 4.25
N PRO A 115 -14.74 17.99 3.34
CA PRO A 115 -16.21 17.96 3.26
C PRO A 115 -16.74 16.55 2.98
N VAL A 116 -18.02 16.33 3.28
CA VAL A 116 -18.71 15.07 2.95
C VAL A 116 -18.65 14.83 1.44
N GLY A 117 -18.43 13.58 1.02
CA GLY A 117 -18.30 13.22 -0.40
C GLY A 117 -16.91 13.44 -1.03
N GLY A 118 -15.93 14.02 -0.32
CA GLY A 118 -14.59 14.27 -0.86
C GLY A 118 -13.66 13.05 -0.99
N GLY A 119 -14.18 11.83 -1.16
CA GLY A 119 -13.38 10.62 -1.40
C GLY A 119 -12.51 10.11 -0.23
N LYS A 120 -12.59 10.71 0.97
CA LYS A 120 -11.75 10.36 2.14
C LYS A 120 -11.84 8.88 2.53
N SER A 121 -13.07 8.35 2.60
CA SER A 121 -13.29 6.94 2.89
C SER A 121 -12.74 6.05 1.79
N SER A 122 -12.94 6.42 0.52
CA SER A 122 -12.39 5.69 -0.62
C SER A 122 -10.86 5.63 -0.60
N LEU A 123 -10.19 6.74 -0.26
CA LEU A 123 -8.73 6.77 -0.06
C LEU A 123 -8.30 5.84 1.08
N ALA A 124 -9.02 5.88 2.21
CA ALA A 124 -8.72 5.01 3.35
C ALA A 124 -8.88 3.52 2.97
N GLU A 125 -9.94 3.16 2.25
CA GLU A 125 -10.12 1.79 1.75
C GLU A 125 -9.04 1.38 0.75
N ARG A 126 -8.62 2.30 -0.14
CA ARG A 126 -7.50 2.01 -1.04
C ARG A 126 -6.20 1.77 -0.30
N LEU A 127 -5.89 2.58 0.73
CA LEU A 127 -4.71 2.39 1.57
C LEU A 127 -4.77 1.06 2.36
N LYS A 128 -5.95 0.65 2.84
CA LYS A 128 -6.14 -0.66 3.47
C LYS A 128 -5.85 -1.80 2.49
N ALA A 129 -6.43 -1.74 1.30
CA ALA A 129 -6.18 -2.75 0.26
C ALA A 129 -4.69 -2.84 -0.10
N LEU A 130 -3.99 -1.69 -0.20
CA LEU A 130 -2.55 -1.67 -0.45
C LEU A 130 -1.75 -2.26 0.72
N MET A 131 -2.17 -2.07 1.97
CA MET A 131 -1.53 -2.64 3.15
C MET A 131 -1.53 -4.18 3.13
N GLU A 132 -2.50 -4.80 2.48
CA GLU A 132 -2.62 -6.27 2.35
C GLU A 132 -1.72 -6.86 1.25
N THR A 133 -1.00 -6.04 0.48
CA THR A 133 -0.16 -6.51 -0.64
C THR A 133 1.06 -7.32 -0.18
N HIS A 134 1.63 -6.98 0.97
CA HIS A 134 2.84 -7.61 1.49
C HIS A 134 2.54 -8.30 2.83
N PRO A 135 2.98 -9.56 3.02
CA PRO A 135 2.71 -10.29 4.26
C PRO A 135 3.42 -9.65 5.45
N ILE A 136 2.95 -9.92 6.67
CA ILE A 136 3.67 -9.62 7.91
C ILE A 136 4.16 -10.92 8.55
N HIS A 137 5.23 -10.83 9.33
CA HIS A 137 5.77 -11.97 10.07
C HIS A 137 5.57 -11.74 11.55
N VAL A 138 5.10 -12.78 12.24
CA VAL A 138 4.77 -12.75 13.66
C VAL A 138 5.41 -13.93 14.37
N LEU A 139 5.70 -13.77 15.65
CA LEU A 139 6.25 -14.87 16.45
C LEU A 139 5.14 -15.88 16.77
N LYS A 140 5.50 -17.17 16.71
CA LYS A 140 4.64 -18.29 17.10
C LYS A 140 5.35 -19.14 18.15
N ALA A 141 4.66 -19.47 19.23
CA ALA A 141 5.14 -20.33 20.31
C ALA A 141 4.17 -21.53 20.47
N GLY A 142 4.56 -22.69 19.95
CA GLY A 142 3.65 -23.83 19.82
C GLY A 142 2.48 -23.45 18.90
N ASP A 143 1.26 -23.48 19.42
CA ASP A 143 0.05 -23.08 18.70
C ASP A 143 -0.37 -21.62 18.97
N GLN A 144 0.39 -20.88 19.78
CA GLN A 144 0.08 -19.50 20.12
C GLN A 144 0.79 -18.54 19.17
N VAL A 145 0.03 -17.69 18.49
CA VAL A 145 0.55 -16.60 17.66
C VAL A 145 0.61 -15.32 18.48
N SER A 146 1.72 -14.58 18.39
CA SER A 146 1.87 -13.29 19.04
C SER A 146 0.75 -12.35 18.59
N PRO A 147 0.05 -11.67 19.51
CA PRO A 147 -0.84 -10.59 19.13
C PRO A 147 0.01 -9.49 18.48
N VAL A 148 -0.40 -9.06 17.30
CA VAL A 148 0.04 -7.80 16.69
C VAL A 148 -0.87 -6.70 17.23
#